data_AF-A0A7W1FXS8-F1
#
_entry.id   AF-A0A7W1FXS8-F1
#
_cell.length_a   1.000
_cell.length_b   1.000
_cell.length_c   1.000
_cell.angle_alpha   90.00
_cell.angle_beta   90.00
_cell.angle_gamma   90.00
#
_symmetry.space_group_name_H-M   'P 1'
#
loop_
_entity.id
_entity.type
_entity.pdbx_description
1 polymer ?
#
loop_
_entity_poly.entity_id
_entity_poly.type
_entity_poly.pdbx_seq_one_letter_code
_entity_poly.pdbx_strand_id
1 'polypeptide(L)'
;MKSTGITDEMIKIPQDMILDILSILLKEELNYEITEVLENRAMAVFVIGIDQSKPRQLKALQNIQELLTAYHEFRFSENETLNWRDN
;
A
#
# COMPACT_ATOMS: atom_id res chain seq x y z
N MET A 1 -1.19 -30.86 -4.07
CA MET A 1 -1.99 -29.69 -3.67
C MET A 1 -1.97 -28.71 -4.82
N LYS A 2 -3.12 -28.35 -5.41
CA LYS A 2 -3.16 -27.27 -6.42
C LYS A 2 -2.77 -25.98 -5.68
N SER A 3 -1.69 -25.34 -6.11
CA SER A 3 -1.47 -23.93 -5.82
C SER A 3 -2.77 -23.21 -6.18
N THR A 4 -3.39 -22.53 -5.23
CA THR A 4 -4.69 -21.86 -5.39
C THR A 4 -4.63 -20.70 -6.37
N GLY A 5 -3.47 -20.43 -6.98
CA GLY A 5 -3.25 -19.23 -7.79
C GLY A 5 -3.24 -17.95 -6.96
N ILE A 6 -3.31 -18.07 -5.63
CA ILE A 6 -3.30 -16.94 -4.70
C ILE A 6 -1.88 -16.73 -4.19
N THR A 7 -1.41 -15.49 -4.26
CA THR A 7 -0.13 -15.05 -3.70
C THR A 7 -0.37 -13.95 -2.69
N ASP A 8 0.35 -13.97 -1.57
CA ASP A 8 0.27 -12.94 -0.55
C ASP A 8 1.34 -11.88 -0.77
N GLU A 9 0.92 -10.62 -0.75
CA GLU A 9 1.79 -9.45 -0.89
C GLU A 9 1.78 -8.63 0.39
N MET A 10 2.96 -8.39 0.95
CA MET A 10 3.11 -7.59 2.17
C MET A 10 3.38 -6.13 1.81
N ILE A 11 2.51 -5.23 2.24
CA ILE A 11 2.59 -3.80 1.93
C ILE A 11 2.60 -2.98 3.21
N LYS A 12 3.50 -1.99 3.28
CA LYS A 12 3.55 -0.99 4.34
C LYS A 12 2.81 0.26 3.87
N ILE A 13 1.79 0.66 4.61
CA ILE A 13 0.89 1.76 4.25
C ILE A 13 1.01 2.87 5.30
N PRO A 14 1.31 4.11 4.92
CA PRO A 14 1.22 5.28 5.81
C PRO A 14 -0.17 5.41 6.40
N GLN A 15 -0.26 5.77 7.68
CA GLN A 15 -1.53 5.79 8.41
C GLN A 15 -2.59 6.69 7.77
N ASP A 16 -2.17 7.83 7.21
CA ASP A 16 -3.02 8.78 6.49
C ASP A 16 -3.49 8.27 5.12
N MET A 17 -2.83 7.26 4.56
CA MET A 17 -3.19 6.64 3.29
C MET A 17 -4.09 5.40 3.46
N ILE A 18 -4.29 4.91 4.69
CA ILE A 18 -5.02 3.66 4.95
C ILE A 18 -6.43 3.67 4.34
N LEU A 19 -7.18 4.76 4.46
CA LEU A 19 -8.56 4.83 3.94
C LEU A 19 -8.62 4.75 2.41
N ASP A 20 -7.67 5.38 1.72
CA ASP A 20 -7.59 5.34 0.26
C ASP A 20 -7.24 3.92 -0.21
N ILE A 21 -6.29 3.27 0.46
CA ILE A 21 -5.92 1.89 0.13
C ILE A 21 -7.07 0.92 0.43
N LEU A 22 -7.73 1.03 1.59
CA LEU A 22 -8.91 0.21 1.92
C LEU A 22 -10.03 0.38 0.89
N SER A 23 -10.23 1.60 0.37
CA SER A 23 -11.22 1.86 -0.67
C SER A 23 -10.94 1.07 -1.95
N ILE A 24 -9.66 0.96 -2.34
CA ILE A 24 -9.24 0.14 -3.49
C ILE A 24 -9.44 -1.35 -3.20
N LEU A 25 -8.98 -1.82 -2.04
CA LEU A 25 -9.08 -3.24 -1.65
C LEU A 25 -10.53 -3.73 -1.61
N LEU A 26 -11.43 -2.93 -1.03
CA LEU A 26 -12.86 -3.22 -0.97
C LEU A 26 -13.52 -3.19 -2.36
N LYS A 27 -13.21 -2.18 -3.18
CA LYS A 27 -13.78 -2.05 -4.52
C LYS A 27 -13.43 -3.23 -5.43
N GLU A 28 -12.20 -3.72 -5.33
CA GLU A 28 -11.67 -4.77 -6.19
C GLU A 28 -11.74 -6.18 -5.56
N GLU A 29 -12.40 -6.29 -4.39
CA GLU A 29 -12.63 -7.54 -3.65
C GLU A 29 -11.33 -8.29 -3.31
N LEU A 30 -10.30 -7.57 -2.88
CA LEU A 30 -9.06 -8.17 -2.41
C LEU A 30 -9.21 -8.62 -0.96
N ASN A 31 -8.75 -9.84 -0.66
CA ASN A 31 -8.62 -10.28 0.72
C ASN A 31 -7.40 -9.58 1.33
N TYR A 32 -7.54 -9.05 2.53
CA TYR A 32 -6.43 -8.43 3.24
C TYR A 32 -6.52 -8.68 4.75
N GLU A 33 -5.36 -8.66 5.40
CA GLU A 33 -5.20 -8.71 6.84
C GLU A 33 -4.25 -7.60 7.27
N ILE A 34 -4.60 -6.87 8.33
CA ILE A 34 -3.69 -5.92 8.97
C ILE A 34 -2.89 -6.71 10.01
N THR A 35 -1.62 -6.97 9.73
CA THR A 35 -0.79 -7.83 10.59
C THR A 35 -0.05 -7.05 11.68
N GLU A 36 0.20 -5.76 11.46
CA GLU A 36 0.95 -4.92 12.40
C GLU A 36 0.58 -3.44 12.25
N VAL A 37 0.62 -2.70 13.37
CA VAL A 37 0.57 -1.24 13.39
C VAL A 37 1.85 -0.73 14.04
N LEU A 38 2.64 0.03 13.29
CA LEU A 38 3.92 0.61 13.71
C LEU A 38 3.69 2.07 14.14
N GLU A 39 3.17 2.27 15.37
CA GLU A 39 2.76 3.58 15.88
C GLU A 39 3.89 4.63 15.83
N ASN A 40 5.13 4.23 16.12
CA ASN A 40 6.29 5.11 16.09
C ASN A 40 6.69 5.61 14.68
N ARG A 41 6.17 4.98 13.63
CA ARG A 41 6.44 5.33 12.23
C ARG A 41 5.19 5.84 11.51
N ALA A 42 4.03 5.88 12.18
CA ALA A 42 2.73 6.14 11.56
C ALA A 42 2.48 5.26 10.32
N MET A 43 2.79 3.97 10.43
CA MET A 43 2.62 2.98 9.35
C MET A 43 1.79 1.78 9.83
N ALA A 44 1.10 1.12 8.91
CA ALA A 44 0.49 -0.18 9.12
C ALA A 44 1.02 -1.20 8.10
N VAL A 45 1.10 -2.46 8.48
CA VAL A 45 1.51 -3.57 7.60
C VAL A 45 0.28 -4.38 7.24
N PHE A 46 0.07 -4.53 5.94
CA PHE A 46 -1.03 -5.28 5.36
C PHE A 46 -0.46 -6.48 4.62
N VAL A 47 -1.10 -7.64 4.77
CA VAL A 47 -0.92 -8.79 3.90
C VAL A 47 -2.15 -8.85 2.99
N ILE A 48 -1.93 -8.82 1.68
CA ILE A 48 -2.98 -8.76 0.67
C ILE A 48 -2.90 -10.01 -0.19
N GLY A 49 -3.97 -10.79 -0.21
CA GLY A 49 -4.10 -11.99 -1.04
C GLY A 49 -4.54 -11.64 -2.46
N ILE A 50 -3.74 -12.04 -3.44
CA ILE A 50 -3.92 -11.76 -4.87
C ILE A 50 -4.18 -13.05 -5.64
N ASP A 51 -5.35 -13.17 -6.24
CA ASP A 51 -5.64 -14.22 -7.21
C ASP A 51 -5.03 -13.87 -8.57
N GLN A 52 -3.94 -14.56 -8.92
CA GLN A 52 -3.18 -14.39 -10.16
C GLN A 52 -4.02 -14.65 -11.43
N SER A 53 -5.17 -15.31 -11.29
CA SER A 53 -6.11 -15.52 -12.41
C SER A 53 -7.03 -14.33 -12.67
N LYS A 54 -7.03 -13.32 -11.78
CA LYS A 54 -7.90 -12.13 -11.86
C LYS A 54 -7.07 -10.88 -12.21
N PRO A 55 -7.03 -10.46 -13.50
CA PRO A 55 -6.26 -9.28 -13.92
C PRO A 55 -6.62 -7.99 -13.17
N ARG A 56 -7.88 -7.86 -12.72
CA ARG A 56 -8.32 -6.71 -11.91
C ARG A 56 -7.57 -6.60 -10.58
N GLN A 57 -7.29 -7.73 -9.91
CA GLN A 57 -6.59 -7.74 -8.62
C GLN A 57 -5.10 -7.43 -8.80
N LEU A 58 -4.48 -7.94 -9.86
CA LEU A 58 -3.11 -7.56 -10.24
C LEU A 58 -3.00 -6.06 -10.52
N LYS A 59 -3.97 -5.50 -11.25
CA LYS A 59 -4.01 -4.06 -11.51
C LYS A 59 -4.26 -3.24 -10.24
N ALA A 60 -5.10 -3.72 -9.33
CA ALA A 60 -5.34 -3.08 -8.04
C ALA A 60 -4.06 -3.01 -7.21
N LEU A 61 -3.31 -4.11 -7.14
CA LEU A 61 -2.00 -4.16 -6.48
C LEU A 61 -1.02 -3.13 -7.09
N GLN A 62 -0.93 -3.10 -8.42
CA GLN A 62 -0.08 -2.15 -9.13
C GLN A 62 -0.46 -0.70 -8.79
N ASN A 63 -1.75 -0.37 -8.84
CA ASN A 63 -2.24 0.97 -8.50
C ASN A 63 -1.89 1.36 -7.05
N ILE A 64 -2.00 0.43 -6.10
CA ILE A 64 -1.61 0.66 -4.70
C ILE A 64 -0.11 0.98 -4.60
N GLN A 65 0.75 0.23 -5.30
CA GLN A 65 2.20 0.46 -5.31
C GLN A 65 2.56 1.81 -5.94
N GLU A 66 1.90 2.20 -7.03
CA GLU A 66 2.07 3.49 -7.68
C GLU A 66 1.66 4.65 -6.75
N LEU A 67 0.52 4.54 -6.05
CA LEU A 67 0.07 5.54 -5.08
C LEU A 67 1.06 5.71 -3.92
N LEU A 68 1.57 4.61 -3.37
CA LEU A 68 2.53 4.65 -2.27
C LEU A 68 3.88 5.25 -2.72
N THR A 69 4.29 4.98 -3.97
CA THR A 69 5.50 5.57 -4.55
C THR A 69 5.34 7.08 -4.72
N ALA A 70 4.23 7.52 -5.32
CA ALA A 70 3.93 8.95 -5.50
C ALA A 70 3.81 9.69 -4.16
N TYR A 71 3.18 9.07 -3.16
CA TYR A 71 3.10 9.62 -1.81
C TYR A 71 4.49 9.78 -1.18
N HIS A 72 5.37 8.79 -1.35
CA HIS A 72 6.74 8.87 -0.87
C HIS A 72 7.47 10.05 -1.55
N GLU A 73 7.44 10.15 -2.87
CA GLU A 73 8.05 11.27 -3.60
C GLU A 73 7.53 12.64 -3.11
N PHE A 74 6.21 12.76 -2.92
CA PHE A 74 5.59 13.97 -2.39
C PHE A 74 6.12 14.32 -1.00
N ARG A 75 6.07 13.40 -0.03
CA ARG A 75 6.53 13.65 1.34
C ARG A 75 8.03 13.96 1.43
N PHE A 76 8.85 13.34 0.59
CA PHE A 76 10.29 13.63 0.57
C PHE A 76 10.60 14.98 -0.10
N SER A 77 9.91 15.34 -1.17
CA SER A 77 10.06 16.66 -1.80
C SER A 77 9.61 17.81 -0.89
N GLU A 78 8.57 17.61 -0.07
CA GLU A 78 8.18 18.57 0.96
C GLU A 78 9.26 18.73 2.04
N ASN A 79 9.92 17.64 2.45
CA ASN A 79 11.03 17.72 3.41
C ASN A 79 12.26 18.44 2.85
N GLU A 80 12.60 18.22 1.58
CA GLU A 80 13.68 18.96 0.91
C GLU A 80 13.34 20.46 0.77
N THR A 81 12.06 20.78 0.49
CA THR A 81 11.56 22.15 0.42
C THR A 81 11.30 22.81 1.79
N LEU A 82 11.46 22.11 2.91
CA LEU A 82 11.52 22.73 4.25
C LEU A 82 12.98 23.01 4.65
N ASN A 83 13.91 22.14 4.26
CA ASN A 83 15.33 22.23 4.65
C ASN A 83 16.15 23.30 3.88
N TRP A 84 15.68 23.83 2.76
CA TRP A 84 16.44 24.86 2.00
C TRP A 84 16.42 26.25 2.63
N ARG A 85 15.58 26.51 3.63
CA ARG A 85 15.60 27.80 4.36
C ARG A 85 16.61 27.84 5.51
N ASP A 86 17.27 26.72 5.81
CA ASP A 86 18.24 26.57 6.90
C ASP A 86 19.72 26.48 6.42
N ASN A 87 20.03 26.81 5.16
CA ASN A 87 21.41 26.95 4.65
C ASN A 87 21.70 28.37 4.13
#